data_AF-A0A9P9LD86-F1
#
_entry.id   AF-A0A9P9LD86-F1
#
_cell.length_a   1.000
_cell.length_b   1.000
_cell.length_c   1.000
_cell.angle_alpha   90.00
_cell.angle_beta   90.00
_cell.angle_gamma   90.00
#
_symmetry.space_group_name_H-M   'P 1'
#
loop_
_entity.id
_entity.type
_entity.pdbx_description
1 polymer ?
#
loop_
_entity_poly.entity_id
_entity_poly.type
_entity_poly.pdbx_seq_one_letter_code
_entity_poly.pdbx_strand_id
1 'polypeptide(L)'
;GRIEASLLVAKNNHLTGDGKTLARKIKALFLYYKAYGSLPIETKGGKRKNRSYLNNEDVFKAYRAWLLAQKLATVTPKGFRYALNTEIMPRLLTSAIKARKPLLGSTTTKRLNRLGFYATEKKKGVYIDGHERADIIEY
;
A
#
# COMPACT_ATOMS: atom_id res chain seq x y z
N GLY A 1 25.37 18.77 -34.71
CA GLY A 1 23.90 18.99 -34.60
C GLY A 1 23.48 19.10 -33.14
N ARG A 2 22.50 19.95 -32.79
CA ARG A 2 22.13 20.46 -31.42
C ARG A 2 22.00 19.45 -30.26
N ILE A 3 22.15 18.15 -30.48
CA ILE A 3 22.22 17.11 -29.44
C ILE A 3 23.63 17.02 -28.83
N GLU A 4 24.69 17.37 -29.56
CA GLU A 4 26.10 17.24 -29.11
C GLU A 4 26.38 17.98 -27.80
N ALA A 5 25.94 19.23 -27.66
CA ALA A 5 26.15 20.02 -26.44
C ALA A 5 25.47 19.38 -25.21
N SER A 6 24.23 18.91 -25.36
CA SER A 6 23.52 18.21 -24.28
C SER A 6 24.15 16.87 -23.93
N LEU A 7 24.79 16.22 -24.90
CA LEU A 7 25.43 14.92 -24.74
C LEU A 7 26.78 15.07 -24.04
N LEU A 8 27.54 16.13 -24.35
CA LEU A 8 28.76 16.51 -23.63
C LEU A 8 28.47 16.75 -22.14
N VAL A 9 27.47 17.56 -21.84
CA VAL A 9 27.04 17.84 -20.44
C VAL A 9 26.56 16.57 -19.75
N ALA A 10 25.83 15.70 -20.46
CA ALA A 10 25.33 14.47 -19.88
C ALA A 10 26.44 13.44 -19.60
N LYS A 11 27.45 13.33 -20.48
CA LYS A 11 28.59 12.43 -20.29
C LYS A 11 29.44 12.81 -19.07
N ASN A 12 29.63 14.11 -18.83
CA ASN A 12 30.38 14.58 -17.66
C ASN A 12 29.65 14.32 -16.33
N ASN A 13 28.30 14.25 -16.34
CA ASN A 13 27.49 14.08 -15.14
C ASN A 13 26.97 12.64 -14.92
N HIS A 14 27.05 11.75 -15.92
CA HIS A 14 26.76 10.33 -15.78
C HIS A 14 28.03 9.51 -15.98
N LEU A 15 28.71 9.17 -14.87
CA LEU A 15 29.91 8.33 -14.84
C LEU A 15 29.62 6.87 -15.26
N THR A 16 28.35 6.44 -15.21
CA THR A 16 27.91 5.09 -15.54
C THR A 16 26.82 5.13 -16.62
N GLY A 17 27.16 4.73 -17.85
CA GLY A 17 26.25 4.65 -19.01
C GLY A 17 26.49 5.69 -20.11
N ASP A 18 25.75 5.59 -21.21
CA ASP A 18 25.93 6.38 -22.44
C ASP A 18 25.42 7.85 -22.33
N GLY A 19 24.79 8.23 -21.20
CA GLY A 19 24.30 9.59 -20.94
C GLY A 19 23.17 10.09 -21.87
N LYS A 20 22.83 9.37 -22.95
CA LYS A 20 21.84 9.76 -23.97
C LYS A 20 20.46 10.08 -23.39
N THR A 21 20.01 9.33 -22.40
CA THR A 21 18.71 9.57 -21.74
C THR A 21 18.70 10.88 -20.97
N LEU A 22 19.79 11.21 -20.28
CA LEU A 22 19.95 12.49 -19.60
C LEU A 22 20.04 13.64 -20.60
N ALA A 23 20.82 13.49 -21.69
CA ALA A 23 20.92 14.48 -22.75
C ALA A 23 19.54 14.82 -23.35
N ARG A 24 18.70 13.81 -23.61
CA ARG A 24 17.31 14.00 -24.08
C ARG A 24 16.46 14.77 -23.07
N LYS A 25 16.59 14.47 -21.76
CA LYS A 25 15.88 15.19 -20.70
C LYS A 25 16.33 16.65 -20.59
N ILE A 26 17.64 16.91 -20.58
CA ILE A 26 18.21 18.26 -20.55
C ILE A 26 17.70 19.08 -21.74
N LYS A 27 17.72 18.49 -22.94
CA LYS A 27 17.19 19.15 -24.14
C LYS A 27 15.70 19.47 -24.00
N ALA A 28 14.89 18.53 -23.51
CA ALA A 28 13.46 18.74 -23.31
C ALA A 28 13.20 19.88 -22.31
N LEU A 29 13.97 19.93 -21.20
CA LEU A 29 13.89 21.01 -20.22
C LEU A 29 14.29 22.36 -20.82
N PHE A 30 15.37 22.42 -21.59
CA PHE A 30 15.81 23.64 -22.25
C PHE A 30 14.80 24.16 -23.27
N LEU A 31 14.22 23.27 -24.09
CA LEU A 31 13.18 23.67 -25.04
C LEU A 31 11.92 24.19 -24.34
N TYR A 32 11.53 23.57 -23.23
CA TYR A 32 10.43 24.04 -22.41
C TYR A 32 10.73 25.43 -21.81
N TYR A 33 11.92 25.60 -21.22
CA TYR A 33 12.35 26.87 -20.65
C TYR A 33 12.40 27.98 -21.72
N LYS A 34 12.90 27.68 -22.92
CA LYS A 34 12.93 28.64 -24.04
C LYS A 34 11.53 29.11 -24.44
N ALA A 35 10.52 28.23 -24.37
CA ALA A 35 9.16 28.56 -24.77
C ALA A 35 8.35 29.29 -23.68
N TYR A 36 8.54 28.92 -22.41
CA TYR A 36 7.68 29.37 -21.30
C TYR A 36 8.39 30.22 -20.24
N GLY A 37 9.72 30.37 -20.33
CA GLY A 37 10.52 31.13 -19.36
C GLY A 37 10.65 30.48 -17.97
N SER A 38 10.14 29.27 -17.80
CA SER A 38 10.15 28.54 -16.52
C SER A 38 10.49 27.07 -16.73
N LEU A 39 10.89 26.39 -15.65
CA LEU A 39 10.97 24.93 -15.66
C LEU A 39 9.57 24.31 -15.59
N PRO A 40 9.36 23.10 -16.17
CA PRO A 40 8.08 22.43 -16.07
C PRO A 40 7.80 22.03 -14.62
N ILE A 41 6.57 22.24 -14.17
CA ILE A 41 6.13 21.83 -12.84
C ILE A 41 6.22 20.29 -12.75
N GLU A 42 6.95 19.78 -11.77
CA GLU A 42 7.05 18.34 -11.53
C GLU A 42 5.70 17.79 -11.04
N THR A 43 5.00 17.08 -11.92
CA THR A 43 3.75 16.38 -11.59
C THR A 43 3.97 14.95 -11.08
N LYS A 44 5.24 14.52 -10.99
CA LYS A 44 5.61 13.19 -10.51
C LYS A 44 5.57 13.18 -8.98
N GLY A 45 4.96 12.14 -8.40
CA GLY A 45 4.89 11.97 -6.93
C GLY A 45 3.56 12.33 -6.28
N GLY A 46 2.56 12.80 -7.04
CA GLY A 46 1.22 13.04 -6.50
C GLY A 46 0.51 11.74 -6.08
N LYS A 47 0.01 11.67 -4.84
CA LYS A 47 -0.99 10.66 -4.45
C LYS A 47 -2.23 10.88 -5.33
N ARG A 48 -2.45 10.03 -6.33
CA ARG A 48 -3.71 10.01 -7.08
C ARG A 48 -4.88 9.90 -6.09
N LYS A 49 -5.73 10.94 -6.03
CA LYS A 49 -6.96 10.91 -5.22
C LYS A 49 -7.79 9.67 -5.65
N ASN A 50 -8.41 8.99 -4.70
CA ASN A 50 -9.32 7.85 -4.95
C ASN A 50 -8.71 6.55 -5.53
N ARG A 51 -7.40 6.32 -5.42
CA ARG A 51 -6.77 5.06 -5.88
C ARG A 51 -7.28 3.80 -5.14
N SER A 52 -7.72 3.94 -3.89
CA SER A 52 -8.20 2.81 -3.05
C SER A 52 -9.59 3.08 -2.51
N TYR A 53 -10.41 2.03 -2.37
CA TYR A 53 -11.73 2.13 -1.73
C TYR A 53 -11.65 2.64 -0.28
N LEU A 54 -10.54 2.40 0.42
CA LEU A 54 -10.32 2.95 1.76
C LEU A 54 -10.16 4.48 1.80
N ASN A 55 -9.99 5.14 0.66
CA ASN A 55 -9.96 6.60 0.62
C ASN A 55 -11.37 7.19 0.51
N ASN A 56 -12.40 6.37 0.27
CA ASN A 56 -13.78 6.79 0.40
C ASN A 56 -14.18 6.62 1.87
N GLU A 57 -14.64 7.70 2.49
CA GLU A 57 -14.98 7.76 3.90
C GLU A 57 -16.15 6.84 4.27
N ASP A 58 -17.17 6.75 3.42
CA ASP A 58 -18.34 5.89 3.65
C ASP A 58 -17.93 4.41 3.67
N VAL A 59 -17.07 4.03 2.74
CA VAL A 59 -16.52 2.67 2.67
C VAL A 59 -15.65 2.39 3.88
N PHE A 60 -14.82 3.34 4.28
CA PHE A 60 -13.97 3.22 5.46
C PHE A 60 -14.81 3.02 6.73
N LYS A 61 -15.85 3.84 6.91
CA LYS A 61 -16.77 3.77 8.05
C LYS A 61 -17.51 2.43 8.09
N ALA A 62 -18.01 1.95 6.95
CA ALA A 62 -18.68 0.66 6.87
C ALA A 62 -17.75 -0.52 7.16
N TYR A 63 -16.49 -0.47 6.69
CA TYR A 63 -15.50 -1.51 7.01
C TYR A 63 -15.24 -1.58 8.51
N ARG A 64 -15.08 -0.41 9.15
CA ARG A 64 -14.83 -0.32 10.58
C ARG A 64 -16.03 -0.79 11.40
N ALA A 65 -17.25 -0.41 10.99
CA ALA A 65 -18.47 -0.86 11.64
C ALA A 65 -18.62 -2.39 11.62
N TRP A 66 -18.37 -3.01 10.46
CA TRP A 66 -18.40 -4.48 10.34
C TRP A 66 -17.34 -5.14 11.23
N LEU A 67 -16.12 -4.60 11.26
CA LEU A 67 -15.05 -5.14 12.10
C LEU A 67 -15.35 -5.03 13.60
N LEU A 68 -16.00 -3.95 14.04
CA LEU A 68 -16.39 -3.75 15.43
C LEU A 68 -17.56 -4.65 15.86
N ALA A 69 -18.43 -5.04 14.92
CA ALA A 69 -19.53 -5.96 15.19
C ALA A 69 -19.07 -7.41 15.41
N GLN A 70 -17.84 -7.75 15.00
CA GLN A 70 -17.34 -9.12 15.09
C GLN A 70 -16.76 -9.43 16.48
N LYS A 71 -16.95 -10.67 16.94
CA LYS A 71 -16.33 -11.17 18.17
C LYS A 71 -14.80 -11.05 18.10
N LEU A 72 -14.21 -10.66 19.24
CA LEU A 72 -12.76 -10.53 19.40
C LEU A 72 -12.04 -11.82 18.97
N ALA A 73 -10.96 -11.67 18.20
CA ALA A 73 -10.15 -12.76 17.63
C ALA A 73 -10.84 -13.69 16.60
N THR A 74 -12.09 -13.43 16.18
CA THR A 74 -12.77 -14.22 15.14
C THR A 74 -12.58 -13.66 13.72
N VAL A 75 -12.01 -12.46 13.58
CA VAL A 75 -11.82 -11.81 12.29
C VAL A 75 -10.74 -12.53 11.48
N THR A 76 -11.15 -13.31 10.48
CA THR A 76 -10.23 -13.89 9.49
C THR A 76 -10.22 -13.07 8.19
N PRO A 77 -9.07 -12.94 7.50
CA PRO A 77 -9.01 -12.22 6.23
C PRO A 77 -9.95 -12.79 5.16
N LYS A 78 -10.20 -14.11 5.18
CA LYS A 78 -11.14 -14.77 4.26
C LYS A 78 -12.59 -14.36 4.54
N GLY A 79 -13.01 -14.40 5.81
CA GLY A 79 -14.36 -13.97 6.21
C GLY A 79 -14.61 -12.50 5.93
N PHE A 80 -13.62 -11.65 6.24
CA PHE A 80 -13.69 -10.23 5.91
C PHE A 80 -13.84 -10.00 4.41
N ARG A 81 -13.03 -10.67 3.57
CA ARG A 81 -13.17 -10.56 2.10
C ARG A 81 -14.55 -10.94 1.61
N TYR A 82 -15.12 -12.02 2.14
CA TYR A 82 -16.44 -12.51 1.75
C TYR A 82 -17.49 -11.43 2.05
N ALA A 83 -17.61 -11.00 3.31
CA ALA A 83 -18.57 -9.98 3.72
C ALA A 83 -18.42 -8.66 2.95
N LEU A 84 -17.17 -8.25 2.64
CA LEU A 84 -16.94 -7.07 1.82
C LEU A 84 -17.56 -7.21 0.43
N ASN A 85 -17.29 -8.32 -0.26
CA ASN A 85 -17.74 -8.52 -1.64
C ASN A 85 -19.25 -8.78 -1.73
N THR A 86 -19.87 -9.39 -0.71
CA THR A 86 -21.29 -9.76 -0.71
C THR A 86 -22.21 -8.68 -0.16
N GLU A 87 -21.80 -7.96 0.89
CA GLU A 87 -22.69 -7.04 1.61
C GLU A 87 -22.27 -5.58 1.41
N ILE A 88 -21.01 -5.25 1.70
CA ILE A 88 -20.60 -3.84 1.84
C ILE A 88 -20.36 -3.18 0.49
N MET A 89 -19.66 -3.86 -0.44
CA MET A 89 -19.37 -3.31 -1.77
C MET A 89 -20.65 -3.13 -2.60
N PRO A 90 -21.57 -4.12 -2.72
CA PRO A 90 -22.82 -3.96 -3.46
C PRO A 90 -23.70 -2.82 -2.97
N ARG A 91 -23.77 -2.62 -1.65
CA ARG A 91 -24.58 -1.58 -1.01
C ARG A 91 -24.05 -0.16 -1.25
N LEU A 92 -22.72 0.03 -1.21
CA LEU A 92 -22.11 1.37 -1.22
C LEU A 92 -21.56 1.79 -2.58
N LEU A 93 -21.30 0.85 -3.48
CA LEU A 93 -20.61 1.10 -4.76
C LEU A 93 -21.48 0.73 -5.96
N THR A 94 -22.81 0.75 -5.82
CA THR A 94 -23.80 0.24 -6.79
C THR A 94 -23.60 0.77 -8.23
N SER A 95 -23.06 1.99 -8.41
CA SER A 95 -22.71 2.57 -9.71
C SER A 95 -21.30 2.20 -10.23
N ALA A 96 -20.37 1.82 -9.36
CA ALA A 96 -18.96 1.54 -9.69
C ALA A 96 -18.66 0.04 -9.91
N ILE A 97 -19.61 -0.84 -9.61
CA ILE A 97 -19.42 -2.30 -9.57
C ILE A 97 -19.45 -2.98 -10.94
N LYS A 98 -20.10 -2.40 -11.96
CA LYS A 98 -20.22 -3.05 -13.27
C LYS A 98 -18.89 -3.41 -13.96
N ALA A 99 -17.74 -2.91 -13.48
CA ALA A 99 -16.45 -3.11 -14.14
C ALA A 99 -15.29 -3.59 -13.25
N ARG A 100 -15.47 -3.87 -11.94
CA ARG A 100 -14.33 -4.13 -11.05
C ARG A 100 -14.29 -5.54 -10.48
N LYS A 101 -13.12 -6.18 -10.65
CA LYS A 101 -12.81 -7.51 -10.13
C LYS A 101 -13.01 -7.57 -8.61
N PRO A 102 -13.49 -8.72 -8.07
CA PRO A 102 -13.62 -8.92 -6.64
C PRO A 102 -12.27 -8.74 -5.92
N LEU A 103 -12.32 -8.36 -4.65
CA LEU A 103 -11.11 -8.11 -3.87
C LEU A 103 -10.23 -9.37 -3.77
N LEU A 104 -8.95 -9.25 -4.11
CA LEU A 104 -7.98 -10.34 -3.97
C LEU A 104 -7.57 -10.53 -2.49
N GLY A 105 -7.20 -11.74 -2.10
CA GLY A 105 -6.80 -12.07 -0.72
C GLY A 105 -5.66 -11.18 -0.19
N SER A 106 -4.60 -11.00 -0.98
CA SER A 106 -3.45 -10.14 -0.63
C SER A 106 -3.82 -8.67 -0.45
N THR A 107 -4.81 -8.18 -1.18
CA THR A 107 -5.33 -6.81 -1.03
C THR A 107 -6.14 -6.68 0.26
N THR A 108 -6.82 -7.75 0.67
CA THR A 108 -7.64 -7.78 1.89
C THR A 108 -6.75 -7.67 3.14
N THR A 109 -5.67 -8.44 3.22
CA THR A 109 -4.74 -8.37 4.36
C THR A 109 -4.08 -7.00 4.48
N LYS A 110 -3.64 -6.41 3.36
CA LYS A 110 -3.08 -5.04 3.34
C LYS A 110 -4.09 -3.99 3.83
N ARG A 111 -5.38 -4.19 3.56
CA ARG A 111 -6.45 -3.31 4.03
C ARG A 111 -6.72 -3.47 5.53
N LEU A 112 -6.73 -4.71 6.03
CA LEU A 112 -6.83 -4.97 7.48
C LEU A 112 -5.69 -4.30 8.24
N ASN A 113 -4.45 -4.43 7.76
CA ASN A 113 -3.31 -3.75 8.37
C ASN A 113 -3.49 -2.22 8.38
N ARG A 114 -4.02 -1.63 7.29
CA ARG A 114 -4.32 -0.19 7.22
C ARG A 114 -5.45 0.24 8.16
N LEU A 115 -6.33 -0.68 8.56
CA LEU A 115 -7.39 -0.46 9.54
C LEU A 115 -6.92 -0.72 10.99
N GLY A 116 -5.65 -1.09 11.20
CA GLY A 116 -5.07 -1.39 12.51
C GLY A 116 -5.24 -2.85 12.96
N PHE A 117 -5.71 -3.74 12.08
CA PHE A 117 -5.86 -5.16 12.38
C PHE A 117 -4.67 -5.94 11.83
N TYR A 118 -3.86 -6.50 12.73
CA TYR A 118 -2.67 -7.27 12.39
C TYR A 118 -2.88 -8.75 12.67
N ALA A 119 -2.33 -9.59 11.80
CA ALA A 119 -2.21 -11.02 12.09
C ALA A 119 -1.24 -11.18 13.26
N THR A 120 -1.74 -11.73 14.38
CA THR A 120 -0.93 -11.98 15.57
C THR A 120 -0.97 -13.48 15.86
N GLU A 121 0.20 -14.07 16.08
CA GLU A 121 0.32 -15.45 16.54
C GLU A 121 0.21 -15.48 18.06
N LYS A 122 -0.77 -16.18 18.61
CA LYS A 122 -0.79 -16.50 20.05
C LYS A 122 0.07 -17.72 20.29
N LYS A 123 1.24 -17.54 20.91
CA LYS A 123 2.05 -18.63 21.44
C LYS A 123 1.70 -18.79 22.92
N LYS A 124 1.38 -20.01 23.36
CA LYS A 124 1.30 -20.30 24.80
C LYS A 124 2.71 -20.17 25.37
N GLY A 125 2.87 -19.40 26.44
CA GLY A 125 4.12 -19.41 27.19
C GLY A 125 4.36 -20.82 27.70
N VAL A 126 5.57 -21.35 27.51
CA VAL A 126 5.99 -22.59 28.16
C VAL A 126 6.12 -22.26 29.64
N TYR A 127 5.22 -22.80 30.46
CA TYR A 127 5.34 -22.69 31.91
C TYR A 127 6.37 -23.74 32.35
N ILE A 128 7.56 -23.29 32.73
CA ILE A 128 8.54 -24.15 33.38
C ILE A 128 8.17 -24.11 34.85
N ASP A 129 7.37 -25.07 35.29
CA ASP A 129 7.08 -25.24 36.70
C ASP A 129 8.37 -25.70 37.40
N GLY A 130 8.94 -24.86 38.24
CA GLY A 130 10.14 -25.15 39.01
C GLY A 130 9.85 -26.03 40.24
N HIS A 131 8.91 -26.96 40.13
CA HIS A 131 8.39 -27.73 41.26
C HIS A 131 8.63 -29.24 41.13
N GLU A 132 9.90 -29.60 40.96
CA GLU A 132 10.40 -30.93 41.35
C GLU A 132 11.49 -30.73 42.41
N ARG A 133 11.10 -30.30 43.63
CA ARG A 133 11.97 -30.47 44.79
C ARG A 133 11.72 -31.88 45.32
N ALA A 134 12.77 -32.70 45.34
CA ALA A 134 12.76 -34.07 45.87
C ALA A 134 12.48 -34.17 47.39
N ASP A 135 12.28 -33.04 48.07
CA ASP A 135 12.20 -32.94 49.53
C ASP A 135 10.76 -33.09 50.08
N ILE A 136 9.77 -33.49 49.28
CA ILE A 136 8.41 -33.76 49.77
C ILE A 136 8.39 -35.18 50.33
N ILE A 137 8.89 -35.26 51.56
CA ILE A 137 9.03 -36.44 52.40
C ILE A 137 7.65 -37.02 52.74
N GLU A 138 7.57 -38.34 52.63
CA GLU A 138 6.44 -39.19 53.06
C GLU A 138 6.00 -38.91 54.51
N TYR A 139 4.69 -38.98 54.74
CA TYR A 139 4.12 -39.28 56.05
C TYR A 139 2.99 -40.29 55.90
#